data_AF-A0A6N2YSC7-F1
#
_entry.id   AF-A0A6N2YSC7-F1
#
_cell.length_a   1.000
_cell.length_b   1.000
_cell.length_c   1.000
_cell.angle_alpha   90.00
_cell.angle_beta   90.00
_cell.angle_gamma   90.00
#
_symmetry.space_group_name_H-M   'P 1'
#
loop_
_entity.id
_entity.type
_entity.pdbx_description
1 polymer ?
#
loop_
_entity_poly.entity_id
_entity_poly.type
_entity_poly.pdbx_seq_one_letter_code
_entity_poly.pdbx_strand_id
1 'polypeptide(L)'
;MLKEKTNRWFLALGAALLCAGLGAAALWDLEIDLALYSPGFLPAVLMEAFGWFPQYLPAVVLCVCIALDGARSMPLRAAGGLLAVAGSGILLYMGAHHLVKRGMSGPSITLWTVLLGGLSLGICALALYRSRSGGRKKLEFVCLWGTVYLLAGLAAINIIKAVWQRTRFDDMLTAAGGGFEGAFAQFTSWMQPFGNGGSSFPSGHTAAACSVFILTLACDV
;
A
#
# COMPACT_ATOMS: atom_id res chain seq x y z
N MET A 1 -14.22 -21.64 -24.41
CA MET A 1 -15.32 -20.68 -24.70
C MET A 1 -16.20 -20.30 -23.51
N LEU A 2 -16.59 -21.20 -22.60
CA LEU A 2 -17.39 -20.82 -21.40
C LEU A 2 -16.58 -20.06 -20.31
N LYS A 3 -15.27 -20.31 -20.18
CA LYS A 3 -14.39 -19.67 -19.18
C LYS A 3 -14.14 -18.17 -19.45
N GLU A 4 -14.06 -17.75 -20.72
CA GLU A 4 -13.80 -16.35 -21.10
C GLU A 4 -15.00 -15.43 -20.89
N LYS A 5 -16.24 -15.90 -21.15
CA LYS A 5 -17.44 -15.06 -20.99
C LYS A 5 -17.72 -14.74 -19.52
N THR A 6 -17.48 -15.68 -18.62
CA THR A 6 -17.66 -15.52 -17.18
C THR A 6 -16.71 -14.45 -16.61
N ASN A 7 -15.45 -14.44 -17.04
CA ASN A 7 -14.46 -13.45 -16.59
C ASN A 7 -14.82 -12.01 -17.00
N ARG A 8 -15.41 -11.81 -18.18
CA ARG A 8 -15.76 -10.45 -18.66
C ARG A 8 -16.89 -9.81 -17.85
N TRP A 9 -17.88 -10.59 -17.41
CA TRP A 9 -18.95 -10.08 -16.54
C TRP A 9 -18.45 -9.73 -15.15
N PHE A 10 -17.55 -10.55 -14.58
CA PHE A 10 -16.93 -10.22 -13.29
C PHE A 10 -16.05 -8.97 -13.37
N LEU A 11 -15.28 -8.81 -14.44
CA LEU A 11 -14.49 -7.59 -14.67
C LEU A 11 -15.39 -6.36 -14.87
N ALA A 12 -16.47 -6.49 -15.65
CA ALA A 12 -17.43 -5.41 -15.87
C ALA A 12 -18.16 -5.02 -14.57
N LEU A 13 -18.59 -6.00 -13.78
CA LEU A 13 -19.18 -5.78 -12.47
C LEU A 13 -18.19 -5.11 -11.51
N GLY A 14 -16.95 -5.59 -11.46
CA GLY A 14 -15.89 -5.00 -10.64
C GLY A 14 -15.60 -3.55 -11.04
N ALA A 15 -15.54 -3.25 -12.34
CA ALA A 15 -15.38 -1.89 -12.84
C ALA A 15 -16.59 -1.00 -12.50
N ALA A 16 -17.82 -1.52 -12.65
CA ALA A 16 -19.04 -0.79 -12.30
C ALA A 16 -19.09 -0.45 -10.80
N LEU A 17 -18.77 -1.42 -9.93
CA LEU A 17 -18.69 -1.21 -8.48
C LEU A 17 -17.58 -0.22 -8.11
N LEU A 18 -16.42 -0.28 -8.77
CA LEU A 18 -15.34 0.69 -8.56
C LEU A 18 -15.78 2.11 -8.96
N CYS A 19 -16.38 2.27 -10.13
CA CYS A 19 -16.88 3.58 -10.59
C CYS A 19 -17.98 4.13 -9.67
N ALA A 20 -18.92 3.28 -9.24
CA ALA A 20 -19.96 3.66 -8.30
C ALA A 20 -19.37 4.07 -6.93
N GLY A 21 -18.38 3.31 -6.43
CA GLY A 21 -17.69 3.63 -5.18
C GLY A 21 -16.89 4.93 -5.26
N LEU A 22 -16.16 5.16 -6.36
CA LEU A 22 -15.44 6.42 -6.60
C LEU A 22 -16.40 7.61 -6.73
N GLY A 23 -17.53 7.43 -7.41
CA GLY A 23 -18.57 8.45 -7.53
C GLY A 23 -19.20 8.78 -6.17
N ALA A 24 -19.53 7.77 -5.38
CA ALA A 24 -20.06 7.96 -4.04
C ALA A 24 -19.06 8.69 -3.13
N ALA A 25 -17.79 8.28 -3.17
CA ALA A 25 -16.75 8.91 -2.38
C ALA A 25 -16.39 10.33 -2.86
N ALA A 26 -16.63 10.68 -4.12
CA ALA A 26 -16.48 12.06 -4.60
C ALA A 26 -17.61 12.99 -4.14
N LEU A 27 -18.81 12.45 -3.92
CA LEU A 27 -20.03 13.21 -3.59
C LEU A 27 -20.32 13.28 -2.09
N TRP A 28 -20.05 12.22 -1.35
CA TRP A 28 -20.39 12.06 0.09
C TRP A 28 -19.15 11.77 0.95
N ASP A 29 -17.98 12.22 0.51
CA ASP A 29 -16.69 12.02 1.15
C ASP A 29 -16.73 12.26 2.67
N LEU A 30 -17.17 13.45 3.08
CA LEU A 30 -17.19 13.86 4.49
C LEU A 30 -18.22 13.08 5.30
N GLU A 31 -19.42 12.87 4.75
CA GLU A 31 -20.49 12.13 5.41
C GLU A 31 -20.10 10.66 5.61
N ILE A 32 -19.42 10.06 4.63
CA ILE A 32 -18.87 8.70 4.72
C ILE A 32 -17.79 8.66 5.79
N ASP A 33 -16.85 9.61 5.80
CA ASP A 33 -15.80 9.68 6.82
C ASP A 33 -16.40 9.81 8.23
N LEU A 34 -17.37 10.70 8.43
CA LEU A 34 -18.07 10.88 9.70
C LEU A 34 -18.81 9.61 10.15
N ALA A 35 -19.47 8.91 9.22
CA ALA A 35 -20.24 7.71 9.53
C ALA A 35 -19.36 6.50 9.86
N LEU A 36 -18.16 6.42 9.27
CA LEU A 36 -17.27 5.27 9.40
C LEU A 36 -16.09 5.51 10.36
N TYR A 37 -15.89 6.73 10.83
CA TYR A 37 -14.75 7.08 11.68
C TYR A 37 -14.76 6.24 12.98
N SER A 38 -13.77 5.36 13.09
CA SER A 38 -13.59 4.48 14.24
C SER A 38 -12.10 4.31 14.55
N PRO A 39 -11.46 5.27 15.25
CA PRO A 39 -10.01 5.31 15.41
C PRO A 39 -9.45 4.16 16.25
N GLY A 40 -10.30 3.49 17.04
CA GLY A 40 -9.93 2.31 17.84
C GLY A 40 -10.25 0.97 17.19
N PHE A 41 -10.84 0.95 15.98
CA PHE A 41 -11.20 -0.31 15.32
C PHE A 41 -9.94 -1.02 14.81
N LEU A 42 -9.54 -2.09 15.49
CA LEU A 42 -8.28 -2.79 15.24
C LEU A 42 -8.05 -3.18 13.77
N PRO A 43 -9.02 -3.74 13.02
CA PRO A 43 -8.80 -4.05 11.61
C PRO A 43 -8.46 -2.82 10.75
N ALA A 44 -9.08 -1.67 11.02
CA ALA A 44 -8.75 -0.43 10.31
C ALA A 44 -7.34 0.08 10.68
N VAL A 45 -6.97 0.01 11.96
CA VAL A 45 -5.61 0.35 12.43
C VAL A 45 -4.55 -0.52 11.77
N LEU A 46 -4.78 -1.84 11.69
CA LEU A 46 -3.87 -2.76 11.01
C LEU A 46 -3.80 -2.52 9.50
N MET A 47 -4.94 -2.24 8.86
CA MET A 47 -4.97 -1.92 7.44
C MET A 47 -4.23 -0.61 7.13
N GLU A 48 -4.37 0.41 7.98
CA GLU A 48 -3.59 1.63 7.84
C GLU A 48 -2.08 1.35 8.00
N ALA A 49 -1.71 0.60 9.04
CA ALA A 49 -0.31 0.33 9.35
C ALA A 49 0.39 -0.57 8.31
N PHE A 50 -0.33 -1.54 7.72
CA PHE A 50 0.29 -2.61 6.93
C PHE A 50 -0.31 -2.82 5.54
N GLY A 51 -1.48 -2.25 5.24
CA GLY A 51 -2.20 -2.48 3.99
C GLY A 51 -1.45 -2.06 2.73
N TRP A 52 -0.40 -1.23 2.87
CA TRP A 52 0.48 -0.82 1.80
C TRP A 52 1.65 -1.79 1.56
N PHE A 53 2.00 -2.67 2.51
CA PHE A 53 3.16 -3.59 2.42
C PHE A 53 3.17 -4.43 1.13
N PRO A 54 2.06 -5.07 0.70
CA PRO A 54 2.07 -5.94 -0.47
C PRO A 54 2.59 -5.26 -1.74
N GLN A 55 2.39 -3.95 -1.87
CA GLN A 55 2.85 -3.18 -3.01
C GLN A 55 4.37 -2.94 -3.02
N TYR A 56 5.03 -2.99 -1.85
CA TYR A 56 6.47 -2.78 -1.70
C TYR A 56 7.27 -4.09 -1.66
N LEU A 57 6.62 -5.21 -1.34
CA LEU A 57 7.25 -6.53 -1.33
C LEU A 57 7.96 -6.91 -2.64
N PRO A 58 7.42 -6.61 -3.85
CA PRO A 58 8.13 -6.86 -5.11
C PRO A 58 9.54 -6.26 -5.15
N ALA A 59 9.74 -5.05 -4.63
CA ALA A 59 11.05 -4.40 -4.60
C ALA A 59 12.02 -5.10 -3.66
N VAL A 60 11.56 -5.49 -2.47
CA VAL A 60 12.37 -6.24 -1.50
C VAL A 60 12.75 -7.61 -2.06
N VAL A 61 11.79 -8.34 -2.62
CA VAL A 61 12.02 -9.67 -3.20
C VAL A 61 12.93 -9.60 -4.43
N LEU A 62 12.82 -8.55 -5.24
CA LEU A 62 13.76 -8.32 -6.34
C LEU A 62 15.20 -8.21 -5.81
N CYS A 63 15.41 -7.37 -4.78
CA CYS A 63 16.72 -7.19 -4.15
C CYS A 63 17.28 -8.51 -3.59
N VAL A 64 16.43 -9.34 -2.98
CA VAL A 64 16.78 -10.69 -2.53
C VAL A 64 17.21 -11.58 -3.70
N CYS A 65 16.49 -11.55 -4.81
CA CYS A 65 16.86 -12.32 -6.01
C CYS A 65 18.23 -11.87 -6.55
N ILE A 66 18.51 -10.57 -6.59
CA ILE A 66 19.81 -10.01 -6.98
C ILE A 66 20.92 -10.52 -6.04
N ALA A 67 20.69 -10.46 -4.73
CA ALA A 67 21.67 -10.83 -3.71
C ALA A 67 22.15 -12.29 -3.84
N LEU A 68 21.22 -13.17 -4.20
CA LEU A 68 21.46 -14.60 -4.33
C LEU A 68 21.94 -15.01 -5.72
N ASP A 69 22.07 -14.09 -6.67
CA ASP A 69 22.47 -14.46 -8.03
C ASP A 69 23.94 -14.84 -8.12
N GLY A 70 24.23 -16.14 -8.16
CA GLY A 70 25.58 -16.64 -8.41
C GLY A 70 26.17 -16.16 -9.74
N ALA A 71 25.34 -15.78 -10.72
CA ALA A 71 25.80 -15.25 -12.00
C ALA A 71 26.15 -13.75 -11.96
N ARG A 72 25.79 -13.03 -10.90
CA ARG A 72 26.07 -11.60 -10.75
C ARG A 72 27.36 -11.37 -9.96
N SER A 73 27.98 -10.22 -10.20
CA SER A 73 29.19 -9.80 -9.49
C SER A 73 28.94 -9.64 -7.99
N MET A 74 29.98 -9.90 -7.19
CA MET A 74 29.92 -9.75 -5.72
C MET A 74 29.42 -8.36 -5.26
N PRO A 75 29.85 -7.24 -5.85
CA PRO A 75 29.34 -5.92 -5.46
C PRO A 75 27.84 -5.76 -5.67
N LEU A 76 27.31 -6.23 -6.80
CA LEU A 76 25.88 -6.13 -7.11
C LEU A 76 25.04 -6.99 -6.16
N ARG A 77 25.54 -8.16 -5.80
CA ARG A 77 24.91 -9.04 -4.81
C ARG A 77 24.90 -8.42 -3.42
N ALA A 78 26.02 -7.84 -3.00
CA ALA A 78 26.12 -7.15 -1.71
C ALA A 78 25.14 -5.96 -1.65
N ALA A 79 25.07 -5.16 -2.72
CA ALA A 79 24.10 -4.08 -2.83
C ALA A 79 22.64 -4.58 -2.74
N GLY A 80 22.31 -5.65 -3.47
CA GLY A 80 20.98 -6.29 -3.38
C GLY A 80 20.66 -6.78 -1.96
N GLY A 81 21.63 -7.39 -1.26
CA GLY A 81 21.44 -7.85 0.11
C GLY A 81 21.20 -6.70 1.09
N LEU A 82 21.99 -5.63 1.00
CA LEU A 82 21.83 -4.43 1.82
C LEU A 82 20.48 -3.75 1.58
N LEU A 83 20.08 -3.59 0.32
CA LEU A 83 18.79 -2.99 -0.04
C LEU A 83 17.60 -3.85 0.42
N ALA A 84 17.71 -5.17 0.38
CA ALA A 84 16.68 -6.07 0.90
C ALA A 84 16.51 -5.91 2.42
N VAL A 85 17.62 -5.85 3.17
CA VAL A 85 17.60 -5.64 4.63
C VAL A 85 17.06 -4.25 4.97
N ALA A 86 17.58 -3.20 4.34
CA ALA A 86 17.14 -1.83 4.56
C ALA A 86 15.66 -1.65 4.22
N GLY A 87 15.23 -2.14 3.05
CA GLY A 87 13.83 -2.10 2.63
C GLY A 87 12.91 -2.81 3.63
N SER A 88 13.26 -4.02 4.06
CA SER A 88 12.49 -4.76 5.06
C SER A 88 12.41 -4.01 6.41
N GLY A 89 13.53 -3.43 6.85
CA GLY A 89 13.58 -2.62 8.08
C GLY A 89 12.71 -1.37 8.01
N ILE A 90 12.73 -0.65 6.88
CA ILE A 90 11.88 0.54 6.66
C ILE A 90 10.41 0.17 6.70
N LEU A 91 10.02 -0.95 6.06
CA LEU A 91 8.63 -1.42 6.09
C LEU A 91 8.17 -1.66 7.54
N LEU A 92 8.95 -2.41 8.31
CA LEU A 92 8.63 -2.71 9.71
C LEU A 92 8.58 -1.47 10.59
N TYR A 93 9.53 -0.57 10.42
CA TYR A 93 9.56 0.70 11.14
C TYR A 93 8.32 1.54 10.86
N MET A 94 7.93 1.68 9.59
CA MET A 94 6.75 2.45 9.20
C MET A 94 5.46 1.82 9.73
N GLY A 95 5.33 0.49 9.67
CA GLY A 95 4.20 -0.22 10.27
C GLY A 95 4.10 0.05 11.77
N ALA A 96 5.21 -0.12 12.52
CA ALA A 96 5.26 0.16 13.94
C ALA A 96 4.94 1.64 14.27
N HIS A 97 5.44 2.57 13.47
CA HIS A 97 5.15 3.99 13.61
C HIS A 97 3.65 4.29 13.51
N HIS A 98 2.92 3.67 12.57
CA HIS A 98 1.46 3.80 12.47
C HIS A 98 0.72 3.22 13.68
N LEU A 99 1.17 2.07 14.21
CA LEU A 99 0.58 1.49 15.42
C LEU A 99 0.78 2.40 16.65
N VAL A 100 1.97 2.99 16.79
CA VAL A 100 2.26 3.99 17.83
C VAL A 100 1.37 5.22 17.67
N LYS A 101 1.23 5.75 16.44
CA LYS A 101 0.35 6.88 16.14
C LYS A 101 -1.10 6.62 16.57
N ARG A 102 -1.57 5.37 16.46
CA ARG A 102 -2.91 4.94 16.88
C ARG A 102 -3.02 4.53 18.35
N GLY A 103 -1.99 4.80 19.16
CA GLY A 103 -2.02 4.61 20.61
C GLY A 103 -1.93 3.15 21.06
N MET A 104 -1.45 2.24 20.20
CA MET A 104 -1.28 0.84 20.59
C MET A 104 -0.19 0.66 21.65
N SER A 105 -0.40 -0.28 22.58
CA SER A 105 0.57 -0.58 23.63
C SER A 105 1.84 -1.23 23.08
N GLY A 106 2.96 -1.03 23.79
CA GLY A 106 4.27 -1.61 23.43
C GLY A 106 4.23 -3.13 23.14
N PRO A 107 3.62 -3.97 23.98
CA PRO A 107 3.48 -5.40 23.71
C PRO A 107 2.70 -5.71 22.42
N SER A 108 1.66 -4.94 22.12
CA SER A 108 0.86 -5.12 20.91
C SER A 108 1.64 -4.72 19.66
N ILE A 109 2.40 -3.62 19.72
CA ILE A 109 3.29 -3.20 18.63
C ILE A 109 4.32 -4.30 18.34
N THR A 110 4.96 -4.84 19.38
CA THR A 110 5.92 -5.95 19.24
C THR A 110 5.27 -7.17 18.60
N LEU A 111 4.09 -7.59 19.08
CA LEU A 111 3.37 -8.74 18.54
C LEU A 111 3.10 -8.57 17.03
N TRP A 112 2.48 -7.46 16.64
CA TRP A 112 2.09 -7.24 15.24
C TRP A 112 3.29 -7.04 14.32
N THR A 113 4.32 -6.34 14.79
CA THR A 113 5.57 -6.16 14.03
C THR A 113 6.30 -7.50 13.86
N VAL A 114 6.30 -8.38 14.87
CA VAL A 114 6.89 -9.72 14.77
C VAL A 114 6.08 -10.62 13.85
N LEU A 115 4.75 -10.62 13.93
CA LEU A 115 3.91 -11.47 13.07
C LEU A 115 4.02 -11.07 11.60
N LEU A 116 3.91 -9.77 11.30
CA LEU A 116 3.94 -9.28 9.92
C LEU A 116 5.37 -9.17 9.38
N GLY A 117 6.36 -8.91 10.25
CA GLY A 117 7.77 -9.09 9.94
C GLY A 117 8.14 -10.53 9.65
N GLY A 118 7.66 -11.48 10.47
CA GLY A 118 7.79 -12.91 10.24
C GLY A 118 7.15 -13.35 8.92
N LEU A 119 5.97 -12.82 8.58
CA LEU A 119 5.33 -13.05 7.29
C LEU A 119 6.20 -12.51 6.13
N SER A 120 6.72 -11.29 6.25
CA SER A 120 7.58 -10.70 5.22
C SER A 120 8.88 -11.51 5.02
N LEU A 121 9.49 -11.98 6.11
CA LEU A 121 10.63 -12.89 6.09
C LEU A 121 10.26 -14.25 5.49
N GLY A 122 9.06 -14.78 5.78
CA GLY A 122 8.54 -16.00 5.18
C GLY A 122 8.34 -15.87 3.67
N ILE A 123 7.87 -14.73 3.19
CA ILE A 123 7.74 -14.42 1.76
C ILE A 123 9.13 -14.32 1.11
N CYS A 124 10.08 -13.65 1.76
CA CYS A 124 11.47 -13.62 1.32
C CYS A 124 12.06 -15.03 1.29
N ALA A 125 11.85 -15.87 2.31
CA ALA A 125 12.31 -17.25 2.39
C ALA A 125 11.71 -18.13 1.28
N LEU A 126 10.42 -17.98 1.00
CA LEU A 126 9.76 -18.62 -0.13
C LEU A 126 10.36 -18.17 -1.46
N ALA A 127 10.70 -16.88 -1.60
CA ALA A 127 11.43 -16.38 -2.74
C ALA A 127 12.83 -17.01 -2.86
N LEU A 128 13.56 -17.19 -1.74
CA LEU A 128 14.84 -17.92 -1.73
C LEU A 128 14.64 -19.36 -2.24
N TYR A 129 13.59 -20.04 -1.77
CA TYR A 129 13.27 -21.41 -2.16
C TYR A 129 12.91 -21.52 -3.66
N ARG A 130 12.02 -20.65 -4.15
CA ARG A 130 11.62 -20.57 -5.56
C ARG A 130 12.77 -20.19 -6.48
N SER A 131 13.72 -19.39 -5.99
CA SER A 131 14.94 -19.02 -6.70
C SER A 131 15.82 -20.25 -7.00
N ARG A 132 15.81 -21.26 -6.12
CA ARG A 132 16.55 -22.52 -6.30
C ARG A 132 15.87 -23.51 -7.25
N SER A 133 14.53 -23.49 -7.35
CA SER A 133 13.76 -24.49 -8.10
C SER A 133 13.48 -24.14 -9.57
N GLY A 134 14.25 -23.23 -10.17
CA GLY A 134 14.09 -22.83 -11.59
C GLY A 134 12.97 -21.81 -11.85
N GLY A 135 12.11 -21.52 -10.87
CA GLY A 135 11.08 -20.46 -10.94
C GLY A 135 11.63 -19.04 -10.85
N ARG A 136 12.94 -18.91 -10.68
CA ARG A 136 13.66 -17.66 -10.41
C ARG A 136 13.45 -16.57 -11.45
N LYS A 137 13.64 -16.86 -12.74
CA LYS A 137 13.53 -15.84 -13.80
C LYS A 137 12.12 -15.26 -13.87
N LYS A 138 11.09 -16.09 -13.61
CA LYS A 138 9.70 -15.65 -13.52
C LYS A 138 9.48 -14.75 -12.30
N LEU A 139 10.01 -15.15 -11.14
CA LEU A 139 9.93 -14.34 -9.93
C LEU A 139 10.64 -12.98 -10.10
N GLU A 140 11.85 -12.97 -10.64
CA GLU A 140 12.59 -11.75 -10.95
C GLU A 140 11.82 -10.85 -11.92
N PHE A 141 11.22 -11.43 -12.97
CA PHE A 141 10.40 -10.68 -13.92
C PHE A 141 9.17 -10.02 -13.26
N VAL A 142 8.41 -10.78 -12.47
CA VAL A 142 7.23 -10.27 -11.75
C VAL A 142 7.64 -9.20 -10.74
N CYS A 143 8.71 -9.44 -9.97
CA CYS A 143 9.19 -8.50 -8.97
C CYS A 143 9.77 -7.22 -9.61
N LEU A 144 10.42 -7.33 -10.77
CA LEU A 144 10.89 -6.19 -11.54
C LEU A 144 9.73 -5.30 -11.98
N TRP A 145 8.74 -5.88 -12.67
CA TRP A 145 7.56 -5.11 -13.11
C TRP A 145 6.72 -4.59 -11.95
N GLY A 146 6.61 -5.36 -10.85
CA GLY A 146 6.00 -4.89 -9.61
C GLY A 146 6.73 -3.67 -9.02
N THR A 147 8.06 -3.66 -9.07
CA THR A 147 8.87 -2.51 -8.64
C THR A 147 8.69 -1.31 -9.55
N VAL A 148 8.67 -1.51 -10.87
CA VAL A 148 8.41 -0.43 -11.84
C VAL A 148 7.03 0.18 -11.61
N TYR A 149 6.01 -0.66 -11.41
CA TYR A 149 4.65 -0.20 -11.14
C TYR A 149 4.56 0.54 -9.80
N LEU A 150 5.23 0.06 -8.75
CA LEU A 150 5.37 0.78 -7.47
C LEU A 150 5.95 2.19 -7.68
N LEU A 151 7.06 2.32 -8.41
CA LEU A 151 7.70 3.61 -8.62
C LEU A 151 6.80 4.56 -9.43
N ALA A 152 6.18 4.06 -10.51
CA ALA A 152 5.25 4.83 -11.32
C ALA A 152 4.03 5.28 -10.51
N GLY A 153 3.44 4.37 -9.72
CA GLY A 153 2.32 4.65 -8.84
C GLY A 153 2.67 5.69 -7.78
N LEU A 154 3.81 5.56 -7.09
CA LEU A 154 4.27 6.54 -6.12
C LEU A 154 4.49 7.92 -6.73
N ALA A 155 5.11 7.98 -7.92
CA ALA A 155 5.30 9.23 -8.64
C ALA A 155 3.95 9.89 -8.97
N ALA A 156 3.03 9.14 -9.59
CA ALA A 156 1.71 9.65 -9.95
C ALA A 156 0.91 10.13 -8.73
N ILE A 157 0.85 9.32 -7.67
CA ILE A 157 0.12 9.67 -6.44
C ILE A 157 0.71 10.93 -5.80
N ASN A 158 2.04 11.03 -5.69
CA ASN A 158 2.68 12.17 -5.04
C ASN A 158 2.52 13.45 -5.86
N ILE A 159 2.53 13.37 -7.21
CA ILE A 159 2.22 14.51 -8.08
C ILE A 159 0.78 14.98 -7.83
N ILE A 160 -0.20 14.06 -7.83
CA ILE A 160 -1.59 14.44 -7.60
C ILE A 160 -1.77 15.01 -6.19
N LYS A 161 -1.16 14.41 -5.16
CA LYS A 161 -1.16 14.92 -3.78
C LYS A 161 -0.59 16.33 -3.71
N ALA A 162 0.49 16.60 -4.44
CA ALA A 162 1.12 17.91 -4.47
C ALA A 162 0.21 18.99 -5.09
N VAL A 163 -0.65 18.62 -6.04
CA VAL A 163 -1.65 19.52 -6.66
C VAL A 163 -2.89 19.67 -5.78
N TRP A 164 -3.37 18.56 -5.18
CA TRP A 164 -4.62 18.58 -4.43
C TRP A 164 -4.48 19.22 -3.05
N GLN A 165 -3.35 19.03 -2.36
CA GLN A 165 -3.08 19.65 -1.05
C GLN A 165 -4.24 19.50 -0.05
N ARG A 166 -4.96 18.37 -0.09
CA ARG A 166 -6.12 18.15 0.77
C ARG A 166 -5.68 17.68 2.16
N THR A 167 -6.16 18.37 3.18
CA THR A 167 -5.92 18.05 4.60
C THR A 167 -6.56 16.70 4.96
N ARG A 168 -5.94 15.93 5.86
CA ARG A 168 -6.51 14.65 6.32
C ARG A 168 -7.59 14.89 7.36
N PHE A 169 -8.54 13.96 7.42
CA PHE A 169 -9.61 13.95 8.42
C PHE A 169 -9.07 14.02 9.86
N ASP A 170 -8.10 13.17 10.20
CA ASP A 170 -7.45 13.17 11.52
C ASP A 170 -6.77 14.51 11.85
N ASP A 171 -6.16 15.16 10.86
CA ASP A 171 -5.44 16.43 11.06
C ASP A 171 -6.44 17.56 11.34
N MET A 172 -7.58 17.57 10.63
CA MET A 172 -8.70 18.49 10.88
C MET A 172 -9.30 18.29 12.28
N LEU A 173 -9.54 17.03 12.69
CA LEU A 173 -9.98 16.70 14.04
C LEU A 173 -8.98 17.13 15.11
N THR A 174 -7.70 16.88 14.88
CA THR A 174 -6.64 17.24 15.82
C THR A 174 -6.55 18.76 15.99
N ALA A 175 -6.66 19.51 14.89
CA ALA A 175 -6.68 20.97 14.91
C ALA A 175 -7.88 21.54 15.70
N ALA A 176 -8.99 20.81 15.75
CA ALA A 176 -10.21 21.17 16.50
C ALA A 176 -10.24 20.65 17.94
N GLY A 177 -9.13 20.11 18.46
CA GLY A 177 -9.08 19.56 19.82
C GLY A 177 -9.72 18.19 19.99
N GLY A 178 -9.93 17.46 18.90
CA GLY A 178 -10.44 16.08 18.90
C GLY A 178 -11.96 15.93 18.87
N GLY A 179 -12.71 17.03 18.89
CA GLY A 179 -14.15 17.06 18.70
C GLY A 179 -14.55 17.28 17.24
N PHE A 180 -15.77 16.89 16.86
CA PHE A 180 -16.31 17.14 15.52
C PHE A 180 -16.81 18.58 15.32
N GLU A 181 -17.15 19.28 16.41
CA GLU A 181 -17.70 20.63 16.35
C GLU A 181 -16.65 21.61 15.78
N GLY A 182 -16.96 22.24 14.65
CA GLY A 182 -16.06 23.18 13.97
C GLY A 182 -14.86 22.54 13.23
N ALA A 183 -14.65 21.22 13.32
CA ALA A 183 -13.44 20.57 12.82
C ALA A 183 -13.27 20.59 11.31
N PHE A 184 -14.38 20.52 10.56
CA PHE A 184 -14.35 20.35 9.11
C PHE A 184 -14.63 21.64 8.34
N ALA A 185 -14.46 22.80 8.97
CA ALA A 185 -14.64 24.10 8.30
C ALA A 185 -13.67 24.29 7.11
N GLN A 186 -12.52 23.62 7.13
CA GLN A 186 -11.50 23.65 6.07
C GLN A 186 -11.57 22.43 5.14
N PHE A 187 -12.64 21.64 5.21
CA PHE A 187 -12.81 20.48 4.36
C PHE A 187 -12.88 20.89 2.88
N THR A 188 -12.22 20.11 2.02
CA THR A 188 -12.25 20.27 0.57
C THR A 188 -12.57 18.92 -0.07
N SER A 189 -13.44 18.92 -1.08
CA SER A 189 -13.89 17.71 -1.76
C SER A 189 -12.85 17.15 -2.74
N TRP A 190 -13.03 15.93 -3.22
CA TRP A 190 -12.17 15.32 -4.24
C TRP A 190 -12.15 16.11 -5.55
N MET A 191 -13.19 16.88 -5.84
CA MET A 191 -13.29 17.65 -7.09
C MET A 191 -12.57 19.00 -7.03
N GLN A 192 -12.04 19.38 -5.86
CA GLN A 192 -11.41 20.68 -5.64
C GLN A 192 -9.89 20.54 -5.45
N PRO A 193 -9.07 20.86 -6.47
CA PRO A 193 -7.62 20.94 -6.30
C PRO A 193 -7.23 22.19 -5.48
N PHE A 194 -5.95 22.29 -5.08
CA PHE A 194 -5.39 23.41 -4.32
C PHE A 194 -6.07 23.66 -2.97
N GLY A 195 -6.21 22.59 -2.18
CA GLY A 195 -6.74 22.65 -0.82
C GLY A 195 -5.80 23.30 0.19
N ASN A 196 -6.12 23.10 1.47
CA ASN A 196 -5.54 23.83 2.61
C ASN A 196 -4.20 23.26 3.13
N GLY A 197 -3.44 22.56 2.30
CA GLY A 197 -2.20 21.89 2.68
C GLY A 197 -2.47 20.49 3.25
N GLY A 198 -1.89 19.47 2.61
CA GLY A 198 -2.04 18.09 3.05
C GLY A 198 -1.81 17.05 1.95
N SER A 199 -2.05 15.78 2.28
CA SER A 199 -1.73 14.64 1.41
C SER A 199 -2.78 13.52 1.48
N SER A 200 -4.03 13.85 1.79
CA SER A 200 -5.11 12.87 1.96
C SER A 200 -5.59 12.27 0.63
N PHE A 201 -5.61 13.06 -0.45
CA PHE A 201 -6.09 12.63 -1.75
C PHE A 201 -4.99 12.65 -2.83
N PRO A 202 -4.88 11.58 -3.66
CA PRO A 202 -5.64 10.33 -3.60
C PRO A 202 -5.12 9.37 -2.51
N SER A 203 -5.95 8.39 -2.15
CA SER A 203 -5.59 7.36 -1.17
C SER A 203 -4.41 6.51 -1.63
N GLY A 204 -3.37 6.45 -0.81
CA GLY A 204 -2.19 5.62 -1.05
C GLY A 204 -2.51 4.12 -0.94
N HIS A 205 -3.31 3.73 0.05
CA HIS A 205 -3.72 2.33 0.26
C HIS A 205 -4.59 1.81 -0.88
N THR A 206 -5.53 2.63 -1.36
CA THR A 206 -6.38 2.26 -2.51
C THR A 206 -5.53 2.07 -3.76
N ALA A 207 -4.62 3.00 -4.03
CA ALA A 207 -3.71 2.89 -5.16
C ALA A 207 -2.78 1.67 -5.04
N ALA A 208 -2.26 1.37 -3.84
CA ALA A 208 -1.45 0.19 -3.57
C ALA A 208 -2.24 -1.12 -3.80
N ALA A 209 -3.50 -1.18 -3.36
CA ALA A 209 -4.37 -2.33 -3.59
C ALA A 209 -4.67 -2.52 -5.10
N CYS A 210 -4.99 -1.44 -5.82
CA CYS A 210 -5.19 -1.49 -7.27
C CYS A 210 -3.93 -1.96 -8.01
N SER A 211 -2.76 -1.51 -7.56
CA SER A 211 -1.47 -1.90 -8.12
C SER A 211 -1.23 -3.41 -8.00
N VAL A 212 -1.47 -3.99 -6.82
CA VAL A 212 -1.36 -5.43 -6.59
C VAL A 212 -2.36 -6.20 -7.46
N PHE A 213 -3.60 -5.72 -7.56
CA PHE A 213 -4.62 -6.33 -8.41
C PHE A 213 -4.21 -6.36 -9.89
N ILE A 214 -3.66 -5.26 -10.41
CA ILE A 214 -3.15 -5.18 -11.79
C ILE A 214 -1.97 -6.13 -11.99
N LEU A 215 -1.05 -6.21 -11.02
CA LEU A 215 0.07 -7.16 -11.08
C LEU A 215 -0.41 -8.61 -11.10
N THR A 216 -1.42 -8.96 -10.29
CA THR A 216 -2.00 -10.31 -10.32
C THR A 216 -2.69 -10.63 -11.63
N LEU A 217 -3.41 -9.66 -12.22
CA LEU A 217 -4.04 -9.83 -13.52
C LEU A 217 -3.00 -10.00 -14.63
N ALA A 218 -1.94 -9.19 -14.63
CA ALA A 218 -0.89 -9.24 -15.63
C ALA A 218 -0.05 -10.53 -15.55
N CYS A 219 -0.01 -11.20 -14.40
CA CYS A 219 0.68 -12.47 -14.21
C CYS A 219 -0.16 -13.71 -14.60
N ASP A 220 -1.47 -13.55 -14.84
CA ASP A 220 -2.39 -14.62 -15.27
C ASP A 220 -2.59 -14.65 -16.81
N VAL A 221 -1.85 -13.81 -17.54
CA VAL A 221 -1.77 -13.74 -19.02
C VAL A 221 -0.49 -14.40 -19.50
#